data_AF-A0A536T9R9-F1
#
_entry.id   AF-A0A536T9R9-F1
#
_cell.length_a   1.000
_cell.length_b   1.000
_cell.length_c   1.000
_cell.angle_alpha   90.00
_cell.angle_beta   90.00
_cell.angle_gamma   90.00
#
_symmetry.space_group_name_H-M   'P 1'
#
loop_
_entity.id
_entity.type
_entity.pdbx_description
1 polymer ?
#
loop_
_entity_poly.entity_id
_entity_poly.type
_entity_poly.pdbx_seq_one_letter_code
_entity_poly.pdbx_strand_id
1 'polypeptide(L)'
;MSTNTTDPAVDIVCVPGAIPPGERAAHFELGLRVFAELAEERIDLPSGIALRLAGDNLSQVARFVANERKCCPFLHIEVEIAPGAGPMWLRLTGPPGTRELIEAELGLARWFLRMKLVLWSITALALAGLGIECAESYLIG
;
A
#
# COMPACT_ATOMS: atom_id res chain seq x y z
N MET A 1 7.81 45.75 9.58
CA MET A 1 8.78 44.67 9.32
C MET A 1 8.48 43.52 10.26
N SER A 2 7.89 42.44 9.75
CA SER A 2 7.96 41.13 10.41
C SER A 2 8.55 40.18 9.38
N THR A 3 9.76 39.71 9.66
CA THR A 3 10.48 38.74 8.86
C THR A 3 9.70 37.44 8.89
N ASN A 4 9.04 37.13 7.78
CA ASN A 4 8.35 35.86 7.59
C ASN A 4 9.42 34.76 7.55
N THR A 5 9.57 34.02 8.64
CA THR A 5 10.45 32.87 8.74
C THR A 5 10.02 31.87 7.68
N THR A 6 10.82 31.74 6.63
CA THR A 6 10.73 30.66 5.66
C THR A 6 10.84 29.35 6.43
N ASP A 7 9.72 28.65 6.56
CA ASP A 7 9.67 27.23 6.92
C ASP A 7 10.64 26.50 5.98
N PRO A 8 11.70 25.82 6.48
CA PRO A 8 12.61 25.11 5.61
C PRO A 8 11.77 24.10 4.83
N ALA A 9 11.76 24.22 3.50
CA ALA A 9 11.09 23.27 2.63
C ALA A 9 11.53 21.87 3.05
N VAL A 10 10.62 21.11 3.68
CA VAL A 10 10.93 19.76 4.15
C VAL A 10 11.09 18.91 2.90
N ASP A 11 12.33 18.50 2.64
CA ASP A 11 12.66 17.63 1.52
C ASP A 11 11.92 16.29 1.68
N ILE A 12 10.97 16.02 0.78
CA ILE A 12 10.18 14.78 0.73
C ILE A 12 11.02 13.72 0.01
N VAL A 13 12.02 13.19 0.71
CA VAL A 13 12.91 12.15 0.21
C VAL A 13 13.19 11.12 1.28
N CYS A 14 13.20 9.86 0.85
CA CYS A 14 13.69 8.78 1.68
C CYS A 14 15.22 8.72 1.62
N VAL A 15 15.82 8.26 2.72
CA VAL A 15 17.24 8.13 3.01
C VAL A 15 17.53 6.66 3.33
N PRO A 16 17.54 5.76 2.33
CA PRO A 16 17.82 4.33 2.55
C PRO A 16 19.16 4.06 3.25
N GLY A 17 20.11 4.99 3.10
CA GLY A 17 21.40 4.98 3.78
C GLY A 17 21.31 4.96 5.31
N ALA A 18 20.20 5.44 5.89
CA ALA A 18 19.94 5.45 7.33
C ALA A 18 19.67 4.04 7.91
N ILE A 19 19.42 3.06 7.05
CA ILE A 19 19.32 1.64 7.41
C ILE A 19 20.67 0.95 7.12
N PRO A 20 21.20 0.11 8.04
CA PRO A 20 22.42 -0.65 7.80
C PRO A 20 22.35 -1.49 6.52
N PRO A 21 23.44 -1.61 5.72
CA PRO A 21 23.39 -2.29 4.43
C PRO A 21 22.81 -3.71 4.47
N GLY A 22 23.12 -4.50 5.52
CA GLY A 22 22.61 -5.86 5.70
C GLY A 22 21.12 -5.95 6.04
N GLU A 23 20.48 -4.84 6.39
CA GLU A 23 19.07 -4.79 6.79
C GLU A 23 18.15 -4.18 5.73
N ARG A 24 18.71 -3.50 4.72
CA ARG A 24 17.95 -2.76 3.70
C ARG A 24 17.01 -3.65 2.89
N ALA A 25 17.47 -4.81 2.44
CA ALA A 25 16.65 -5.74 1.67
C ALA A 25 15.41 -6.17 2.47
N ALA A 26 15.61 -6.60 3.72
CA ALA A 26 14.52 -6.97 4.62
C ALA A 26 13.57 -5.80 4.93
N HIS A 27 14.09 -4.57 5.00
CA HIS A 27 13.26 -3.37 5.16
C HIS A 27 12.34 -3.14 3.95
N PHE A 28 12.87 -3.18 2.74
CA PHE A 28 12.07 -2.98 1.53
C PHE A 28 11.06 -4.11 1.32
N GLU A 29 11.46 -5.37 1.56
CA GLU A 29 10.53 -6.51 1.54
C GLU A 29 9.40 -6.36 2.56
N LEU A 30 9.72 -5.90 3.77
CA LEU A 30 8.71 -5.64 4.80
C LEU A 30 7.75 -4.52 4.37
N GLY A 31 8.27 -3.42 3.80
CA GLY A 31 7.44 -2.35 3.24
C GLY A 31 6.48 -2.88 2.19
N LEU A 32 6.98 -3.65 1.22
CA LEU A 32 6.14 -4.29 0.20
C LEU A 32 5.08 -5.20 0.83
N ARG A 33 5.45 -6.02 1.82
CA ARG A 33 4.51 -6.90 2.51
C ARG A 33 3.42 -6.12 3.25
N VAL A 34 3.75 -5.04 3.97
CA VAL A 34 2.77 -4.21 4.69
C VAL A 34 1.69 -3.70 3.74
N PHE A 35 2.11 -3.17 2.58
CA PHE A 35 1.19 -2.53 1.63
C PHE A 35 0.50 -3.54 0.71
N ALA A 36 1.21 -4.56 0.25
CA ALA A 36 0.71 -5.50 -0.74
C ALA A 36 0.06 -6.73 -0.10
N GLU A 37 0.47 -7.20 1.06
CA GLU A 37 -0.01 -8.49 1.61
C GLU A 37 -0.85 -8.31 2.88
N LEU A 38 -0.41 -7.46 3.80
CA LEU A 38 -1.02 -7.34 5.13
C LEU A 38 -2.16 -6.31 5.19
N ALA A 39 -2.15 -5.31 4.31
CA ALA A 39 -3.22 -4.33 4.21
C ALA A 39 -4.51 -4.98 3.68
N GLU A 40 -5.55 -4.95 4.52
CA GLU A 40 -6.91 -5.39 4.17
C GLU A 40 -7.69 -4.30 3.47
N GLU A 41 -7.35 -3.04 3.74
CA GLU A 41 -8.02 -1.86 3.21
C GLU A 41 -7.02 -0.70 3.11
N ARG A 42 -7.19 0.14 2.09
CA ARG A 42 -6.43 1.39 1.89
C ARG A 42 -7.39 2.54 1.67
N ILE A 43 -7.16 3.65 2.37
CA ILE A 43 -7.84 4.93 2.17
C ILE A 43 -6.80 5.95 1.73
N ASP A 44 -7.04 6.62 0.60
CA ASP A 44 -6.20 7.73 0.18
C ASP A 44 -6.60 8.99 0.96
N LEU A 45 -5.59 9.67 1.51
CA LEU A 45 -5.75 10.91 2.25
C LEU A 45 -5.14 12.07 1.44
N PRO A 46 -5.60 13.32 1.62
CA PRO A 46 -4.99 14.47 0.95
C PRO A 46 -3.47 14.62 1.23
N SER A 47 -3.02 14.17 2.39
CA SER A 47 -1.62 14.27 2.85
C SER A 47 -0.87 12.94 2.89
N GLY A 48 -1.43 11.85 2.36
CA GLY A 48 -0.83 10.52 2.44
C GLY A 48 -1.83 9.38 2.29
N ILE A 49 -1.71 8.35 3.12
CA ILE A 49 -2.58 7.17 3.08
C ILE A 49 -2.89 6.63 4.48
N ALA A 50 -3.96 5.85 4.59
CA ALA A 50 -4.23 5.00 5.74
C ALA A 50 -4.43 3.55 5.29
N LEU A 51 -3.87 2.62 6.06
CA LEU A 51 -4.00 1.18 5.85
C LEU A 51 -4.70 0.56 7.05
N ARG A 52 -5.71 -0.29 6.80
CA ARG A 52 -6.30 -1.16 7.82
C ARG A 52 -5.62 -2.52 7.76
N LEU A 53 -5.19 -3.03 8.91
CA LEU A 53 -4.51 -4.32 9.03
C LEU A 53 -5.10 -5.12 10.21
N ALA A 54 -4.99 -6.45 10.17
CA ALA A 54 -5.24 -7.27 11.35
C ALA A 54 -4.30 -6.87 12.51
N GLY A 55 -4.83 -6.85 13.74
CA GLY A 55 -4.06 -6.48 14.95
C GLY A 55 -2.86 -7.41 15.21
N ASP A 56 -2.95 -8.68 14.80
CA ASP A 56 -1.86 -9.66 14.93
C ASP A 56 -0.58 -9.26 14.15
N ASN A 57 -0.71 -8.35 13.17
CA ASN A 57 0.42 -7.83 12.40
C ASN A 57 1.19 -6.71 13.11
N LEU A 58 0.88 -6.41 14.37
CA LEU A 58 1.48 -5.29 15.12
C LEU A 58 3.02 -5.36 15.14
N SER A 59 3.60 -6.55 15.29
CA SER A 59 5.07 -6.68 15.34
C SER A 59 5.74 -6.30 14.02
N GLN A 60 5.13 -6.67 12.88
CA GLN A 60 5.60 -6.31 11.54
C GLN A 60 5.46 -4.81 11.31
N VAL A 61 4.33 -4.22 11.70
CA VAL A 61 4.10 -2.77 11.57
C VAL A 61 5.01 -1.98 12.49
N ALA A 62 5.23 -2.39 13.74
CA ALA A 62 6.18 -1.74 14.63
C ALA A 62 7.60 -1.72 14.05
N ARG A 63 8.05 -2.84 13.46
CA ARG A 63 9.35 -2.91 12.77
C ARG A 63 9.42 -2.00 11.54
N PHE A 64 8.35 -1.97 10.75
CA PHE A 64 8.23 -1.07 9.60
C PHE A 64 8.34 0.39 10.06
N VAL A 65 7.53 0.81 11.04
CA VAL A 65 7.55 2.17 11.61
C VAL A 65 8.93 2.53 12.18
N ALA A 66 9.60 1.60 12.87
CA ALA A 66 10.94 1.84 13.39
C ALA A 66 11.97 2.14 12.30
N ASN A 67 11.83 1.53 11.12
CA ASN A 67 12.68 1.79 9.97
C ASN A 67 12.29 3.07 9.24
N GLU A 68 10.99 3.30 9.01
CA GLU A 68 10.51 4.49 8.29
C GLU A 68 10.85 5.80 9.01
N ARG A 69 10.86 5.80 10.34
CA ARG A 69 11.33 6.97 11.12
C ARG A 69 12.78 7.37 10.80
N LYS A 70 13.59 6.45 10.29
CA LYS A 70 14.97 6.70 9.85
C LYS A 70 15.05 6.91 8.34
N CYS A 71 14.37 6.04 7.58
CA CYS A 71 14.37 6.05 6.12
C CYS A 71 13.64 7.28 5.58
N CYS A 72 12.41 7.54 6.00
CA CYS A 72 11.59 8.64 5.49
C CYS A 72 11.20 9.57 6.66
N PRO A 73 12.15 10.38 7.18
CA PRO A 73 11.99 11.15 8.42
C PRO A 73 10.95 12.27 8.34
N PHE A 74 10.48 12.61 7.14
CA PHE A 74 9.40 13.57 6.92
C PHE A 74 8.00 12.98 7.18
N LEU A 75 7.87 11.65 7.30
CA LEU A 75 6.58 11.01 7.54
C LEU A 75 6.09 11.25 8.96
N HIS A 76 4.87 11.74 9.07
CA HIS A 76 4.04 11.60 10.25
C HIS A 76 3.38 10.21 10.23
N ILE A 77 3.67 9.41 11.26
CA ILE A 77 3.27 8.01 11.35
C ILE A 77 2.39 7.81 12.58
N GLU A 78 1.17 7.33 12.37
CA GLU A 78 0.24 6.99 13.44
C GLU A 78 -0.12 5.51 13.39
N VAL A 79 -0.14 4.86 14.54
CA VAL A 79 -0.62 3.49 14.71
C VAL A 79 -1.73 3.50 15.76
N GLU A 80 -2.94 3.18 15.33
CA GLU A 80 -4.12 3.10 16.18
C GLU A 80 -4.58 1.64 16.26
N ILE A 81 -4.69 1.09 17.48
CA ILE A 81 -5.04 -0.31 17.70
C ILE A 81 -6.43 -0.37 18.33
N ALA A 82 -7.37 -1.04 17.69
CA ALA A 82 -8.71 -1.19 18.22
C ALA A 82 -8.74 -2.16 19.42
N PRO A 83 -9.66 -1.96 20.39
CA PRO A 83 -9.80 -2.84 21.54
C PRO A 83 -10.25 -4.25 21.14
N GLY A 84 -10.06 -5.22 22.05
CA GLY A 84 -10.62 -6.57 21.92
C GLY A 84 -9.97 -7.44 20.84
N ALA A 85 -8.65 -7.32 20.64
CA ALA A 85 -7.92 -7.95 19.53
C ALA A 85 -8.47 -7.53 18.14
N GLY A 86 -9.00 -6.30 18.06
CA GLY A 86 -9.51 -5.72 16.83
C GLY A 86 -8.42 -5.32 15.83
N PRO A 87 -8.82 -4.79 14.67
CA PRO A 87 -7.89 -4.34 13.65
C PRO A 87 -7.08 -3.13 14.11
N MET A 88 -6.04 -2.81 13.37
CA MET A 88 -5.26 -1.59 13.54
C MET A 88 -5.26 -0.74 12.28
N TRP A 89 -5.10 0.56 12.49
CA TRP A 89 -4.87 1.55 11.43
C TRP A 89 -3.43 2.04 11.48
N LEU A 90 -2.75 1.97 10.34
CA LEU A 90 -1.46 2.62 10.09
C LEU A 90 -1.71 3.82 9.17
N ARG A 91 -1.45 5.04 9.64
CA ARG A 91 -1.53 6.25 8.83
C ARG A 91 -0.13 6.77 8.54
N LEU A 92 0.14 7.04 7.27
CA LEU A 92 1.39 7.59 6.78
C LEU A 92 1.06 8.88 6.05
N THR A 93 1.41 10.01 6.66
CA THR A 93 1.10 11.35 6.14
C THR A 93 2.32 12.25 6.16
N GLY A 94 2.29 13.38 5.48
CA GLY A 94 3.40 14.32 5.46
C GLY A 94 3.10 15.57 4.64
N PRO A 95 4.14 16.35 4.30
CA PRO A 95 4.01 17.55 3.47
C PRO A 95 3.44 17.24 2.06
N PRO A 96 2.97 18.26 1.31
CA PRO A 96 2.41 18.08 -0.03
C PRO A 96 3.37 17.34 -0.98
N GLY A 97 2.93 16.25 -1.59
CA GLY A 97 3.79 15.34 -2.38
C GLY A 97 4.09 14.01 -1.69
N THR A 98 3.77 13.88 -0.40
CA THR A 98 3.99 12.64 0.36
C THR A 98 3.25 11.45 -0.21
N ARG A 99 1.98 11.63 -0.62
CA ARG A 99 1.19 10.54 -1.20
C ARG A 99 1.81 10.04 -2.50
N GLU A 100 2.21 10.95 -3.37
CA GLU A 100 2.83 10.67 -4.66
C GLU A 100 4.17 9.94 -4.47
N LEU A 101 4.96 10.34 -3.46
CA LEU A 101 6.18 9.62 -3.10
C LEU A 101 5.89 8.21 -2.55
N ILE A 102 4.93 8.07 -1.64
CA ILE A 102 4.52 6.75 -1.09
C ILE A 102 4.07 5.83 -2.24
N GLU A 103 3.38 6.36 -3.23
CA GLU A 103 3.00 5.63 -4.44
C GLU A 103 4.22 5.25 -5.30
N ALA A 104 5.17 6.16 -5.52
CA ALA A 104 6.35 5.87 -6.31
C ALA A 104 7.29 4.84 -5.64
N GLU A 105 7.52 4.97 -4.33
CA GLU A 105 8.57 4.27 -3.59
C GLU A 105 8.07 3.01 -2.86
N LEU A 106 6.89 3.08 -2.25
CA LEU A 106 6.31 2.02 -1.40
C LEU A 106 5.06 1.38 -2.04
N GLY A 107 4.65 1.88 -3.22
CA GLY A 107 3.29 1.78 -3.74
C GLY A 107 3.16 1.40 -5.23
N LEU A 108 3.52 0.17 -5.57
CA LEU A 108 2.56 -0.67 -6.31
C LEU A 108 2.18 -0.25 -7.76
N ALA A 109 3.07 -0.43 -8.73
CA ALA A 109 2.64 -0.78 -10.10
C ALA A 109 1.77 -2.06 -10.17
N ARG A 110 1.60 -2.78 -9.04
CA ARG A 110 0.89 -4.07 -8.92
C ARG A 110 -0.47 -4.03 -8.21
N TRP A 111 -0.92 -2.91 -7.61
CA TRP A 111 -2.28 -2.86 -7.05
C TRP A 111 -3.35 -2.99 -8.14
N PHE A 112 -3.11 -2.33 -9.29
CA PHE A 112 -3.91 -2.54 -10.51
C PHE A 112 -3.90 -4.00 -11.01
N LEU A 113 -2.85 -4.78 -10.72
CA LEU A 113 -2.77 -6.18 -11.15
C LEU A 113 -3.58 -7.11 -10.24
N ARG A 114 -3.66 -6.85 -8.93
CA ARG A 114 -4.35 -7.75 -7.99
C ARG A 114 -5.87 -7.56 -7.98
N MET A 115 -6.39 -6.35 -8.22
CA MET A 115 -7.83 -6.14 -8.50
C MET A 115 -8.25 -6.74 -9.85
N LYS A 116 -7.39 -6.68 -10.88
CA LYS A 116 -7.68 -7.33 -12.17
C LYS A 116 -7.70 -8.86 -12.08
N LEU A 117 -6.92 -9.49 -11.22
CA LEU A 117 -6.86 -10.97 -11.14
C LEU A 117 -8.11 -11.60 -10.48
N VAL A 118 -8.69 -10.93 -9.48
CA VAL A 118 -9.95 -11.39 -8.84
C VAL A 118 -11.15 -11.16 -9.78
N LEU A 119 -11.21 -10.03 -10.50
CA LEU A 119 -12.24 -9.82 -11.52
C LEU A 119 -12.06 -10.70 -12.77
N TRP A 120 -10.83 -10.98 -13.22
CA TRP A 120 -10.59 -11.91 -14.33
C TRP A 120 -11.00 -13.35 -14.01
N SER A 121 -10.84 -13.80 -12.77
CA SER A 121 -11.23 -15.17 -12.37
C SER A 121 -12.76 -15.33 -12.31
N ILE A 122 -13.49 -14.33 -11.82
CA ILE A 122 -14.96 -14.34 -11.81
C ILE A 122 -15.53 -14.26 -13.24
N THR A 123 -14.92 -13.46 -14.12
CA THR A 123 -15.37 -13.32 -15.51
C THR A 123 -15.06 -14.56 -16.35
N ALA A 124 -13.93 -15.24 -16.10
CA ALA A 124 -13.58 -16.49 -16.78
C ALA A 124 -14.50 -17.67 -16.39
N LEU A 125 -14.93 -17.75 -15.12
CA LEU A 125 -15.91 -18.74 -14.68
C LEU A 125 -17.31 -18.49 -15.26
N ALA A 126 -17.70 -17.23 -15.48
CA ALA A 126 -18.98 -16.89 -16.12
C ALA A 126 -19.03 -17.25 -17.62
N LEU A 127 -17.89 -17.17 -18.33
CA LEU A 127 -17.80 -17.53 -19.75
C LEU A 127 -17.72 -19.04 -19.99
N ALA A 128 -17.15 -19.82 -19.06
CA ALA A 128 -17.09 -21.28 -19.17
C ALA A 128 -18.42 -21.98 -18.83
N GLY A 129 -19.37 -21.28 -18.19
CA GLY A 129 -20.66 -21.83 -17.75
C GLY A 129 -21.83 -21.64 -18.73
N LEU A 130 -21.69 -20.80 -19.76
CA LEU A 130 -22.68 -20.68 -20.83
C LEU A 130 -22.32 -21.67 -21.94
N GLY A 131 -22.75 -22.92 -21.73
CA GLY A 131 -22.78 -23.95 -22.75
C GLY A 131 -23.68 -23.52 -23.91
N ILE A 132 -23.10 -22.81 -24.88
CA ILE A 132 -23.70 -22.64 -26.20
C ILE A 132 -23.26 -23.87 -27.00
N GLU A 133 -24.08 -24.93 -26.90
CA GLU A 133 -24.15 -25.98 -27.90
C GLU A 133 -24.43 -25.32 -29.26
N CYS A 134 -23.39 -25.09 -30.07
CA CYS A 134 -23.58 -24.91 -31.51
C CYS A 134 -23.90 -26.28 -32.10
N ALA A 135 -25.19 -26.60 -32.12
CA ALA A 135 -25.74 -27.68 -32.92
C ALA A 135 -25.43 -27.41 -34.40
N GLU A 136 -24.43 -28.11 -34.91
CA GLU A 136 -24.16 -28.26 -36.33
C GLU A 136 -25.20 -29.22 -36.90
N SER A 137 -26.32 -28.67 -37.37
CA SER A 137 -27.25 -29.36 -38.27
C SER A 137 -28.14 -28.35 -38.97
N TYR A 138 -28.14 -28.43 -40.30
CA TYR A 138 -29.17 -27.94 -41.22
C TYR A 138 -28.87 -26.67 -42.04
N LEU A 139 -28.13 -26.87 -43.15
CA LEU A 139 -28.42 -26.30 -44.47
C LEU A 139 -28.36 -27.50 -45.44
N ILE A 140 -29.49 -28.15 -45.77
CA ILE A 140 -30.39 -27.93 -46.93
C ILE A 140 -29.63 -27.63 -48.23
N GLY A 141 -29.95 -28.42 -49.26
CA GLY A 141 -29.41 -28.30 -50.62
C GLY A 141 -30.03 -27.20 -51.47
#